data_AF-A0A963C2J4-F1
#
_entry.id   AF-A0A963C2J4-F1
#
_cell.length_a   1.000
_cell.length_b   1.000
_cell.length_c   1.000
_cell.angle_alpha   90.00
_cell.angle_beta   90.00
_cell.angle_gamma   90.00
#
_symmetry.space_group_name_H-M   'P 1'
#
loop_
_entity.id
_entity.type
_entity.pdbx_description
1 polymer ?
#
loop_
_entity_poly.entity_id
_entity_poly.type
_entity_poly.pdbx_seq_one_letter_code
_entity_poly.pdbx_strand_id
1 'polypeptide(L)' 'AAAPPGKRGAAMAVYSFLGFGGGFLGPLVFGLVLDGMGGKDSAAAWGFAFGSLGLACACGPLAVWMTAKRTRP' A
#
# COMPACT_ATOMS: atom_id res chain seq x y z
N ALA A 1 -10.82 -2.62 17.28
CA ALA A 1 -12.18 -2.05 17.25
C ALA A 1 -12.99 -2.77 16.19
N ALA A 2 -14.19 -3.27 16.52
CA ALA A 2 -15.08 -3.93 15.55
C ALA A 2 -16.13 -2.93 15.02
N ALA A 3 -16.53 -3.07 13.76
CA ALA A 3 -17.56 -2.20 13.18
C ALA A 3 -18.91 -2.36 13.92
N PRO A 4 -19.66 -1.26 14.16
CA PRO A 4 -20.97 -1.30 14.81
C PRO A 4 -21.92 -2.31 14.14
N PRO A 5 -22.81 -2.97 14.89
CA PRO A 5 -23.82 -3.85 14.32
C PRO A 5 -24.65 -3.08 13.27
N GLY A 6 -24.76 -3.63 12.06
CA GLY A 6 -25.39 -2.97 10.89
C GLY A 6 -24.42 -2.31 9.90
N LYS A 7 -23.18 -1.98 10.29
CA LYS A 7 -22.16 -1.37 9.39
C LYS A 7 -21.04 -2.32 8.97
N ARG A 8 -21.13 -3.59 9.36
CA ARG A 8 -20.12 -4.62 9.07
C ARG A 8 -19.94 -4.87 7.56
N GLY A 9 -21.04 -4.90 6.80
CA GLY A 9 -20.98 -5.07 5.34
C GLY A 9 -20.24 -3.92 4.64
N ALA A 10 -20.53 -2.68 5.03
CA ALA A 10 -19.81 -1.51 4.50
C ALA A 10 -18.32 -1.52 4.88
N ALA A 11 -17.98 -1.91 6.11
CA ALA A 11 -16.59 -2.04 6.52
C ALA A 11 -15.84 -3.11 5.71
N MET A 12 -16.47 -4.27 5.46
CA MET A 12 -15.90 -5.32 4.62
C MET A 12 -15.77 -4.87 3.16
N ALA A 13 -16.74 -4.13 2.62
CA ALA A 13 -16.68 -3.60 1.26
C ALA A 13 -15.47 -2.67 1.07
N VAL A 14 -15.24 -1.74 2.02
CA VAL A 14 -14.06 -0.84 1.99
C VAL A 14 -12.77 -1.65 2.14
N TYR A 15 -12.73 -2.64 3.03
CA TYR A 15 -11.55 -3.50 3.21
C TYR A 15 -11.21 -4.26 1.93
N SER A 16 -12.19 -4.90 1.30
CA SER A 16 -12.01 -5.60 0.02
C SER A 16 -11.63 -4.66 -1.11
N PHE A 17 -12.27 -3.49 -1.20
CA PHE A 17 -11.94 -2.49 -2.21
C PHE A 17 -10.50 -2.01 -2.09
N LEU A 18 -10.04 -1.70 -0.87
CA LEU A 18 -8.65 -1.33 -0.61
C LEU A 18 -7.69 -2.48 -0.93
N GLY A 19 -8.05 -3.72 -0.58
CA GLY A 19 -7.25 -4.91 -0.89
C GLY A 19 -7.11 -5.16 -2.40
N PHE A 20 -8.22 -5.17 -3.14
CA PHE A 20 -8.21 -5.36 -4.58
C PHE A 20 -7.57 -4.18 -5.31
N GLY A 21 -7.88 -2.94 -4.91
CA GLY A 21 -7.27 -1.73 -5.46
C GLY A 21 -5.77 -1.72 -5.26
N GLY A 22 -5.29 -2.07 -4.06
CA GLY A 22 -3.86 -2.23 -3.79
C GLY A 22 -3.22 -3.35 -4.62
N GLY A 23 -3.90 -4.49 -4.77
CA GLY A 23 -3.44 -5.60 -5.60
C GLY A 23 -3.34 -5.27 -7.10
N PHE A 24 -4.20 -4.39 -7.60
CA PHE A 24 -4.14 -3.89 -8.98
C PHE A 24 -3.05 -2.82 -9.16
N LEU A 25 -2.97 -1.85 -8.24
CA LEU A 25 -2.03 -0.74 -8.33
C LEU A 25 -0.57 -1.17 -8.08
N GLY A 26 -0.33 -2.18 -7.24
CA GLY A 26 1.01 -2.64 -6.89
C GLY A 26 1.87 -3.03 -8.09
N PRO A 27 1.46 -4.00 -8.93
CA PRO A 27 2.18 -4.37 -10.14
C PRO A 27 2.31 -3.22 -11.14
N LEU A 28 1.30 -2.35 -11.22
CA LEU A 28 1.28 -1.22 -12.15
C LEU A 28 2.34 -0.17 -11.79
N VAL A 29 2.43 0.19 -10.51
CA VAL A 29 3.49 1.08 -9.99
C VAL A 29 4.86 0.42 -10.11
N PHE A 30 4.97 -0.88 -9.80
CA PHE A 30 6.21 -1.62 -9.94
C PHE A 30 6.74 -1.60 -11.38
N GLY A 31 5.86 -1.89 -12.35
CA GLY A 31 6.18 -1.83 -13.78
C GLY A 31 6.60 -0.42 -14.22
N LEU A 32 5.83 0.60 -13.84
CA LEU A 32 6.16 2.01 -14.15
C LEU A 32 7.54 2.42 -13.63
N VAL A 33 7.89 2.04 -12.40
CA VAL A 33 9.20 2.34 -11.82
C VAL A 33 10.30 1.55 -12.51
N LEU A 34 10.06 0.27 -12.81
CA LEU A 34 11.03 -0.58 -13.50
C LEU A 34 11.32 -0.04 -14.91
N ASP A 35 10.27 0.29 -15.68
CA ASP A 35 10.39 0.81 -17.04
C ASP A 35 11.03 2.21 -17.05
N GLY A 36 10.70 3.07 -16.07
CA GLY A 36 11.26 4.41 -15.96
C GLY A 36 12.75 4.47 -15.58
N MET A 37 13.26 3.47 -14.86
CA MET A 37 14.65 3.46 -14.35
C MET A 37 15.63 2.67 -15.23
N GLY A 38 15.23 2.29 -16.45
CA GLY A 38 16.07 1.61 -17.43
C GLY A 38 15.57 0.21 -17.82
N GLY A 39 14.38 -0.18 -17.37
CA GLY A 39 13.73 -1.43 -17.74
C GLY A 39 14.38 -2.66 -17.12
N LYS A 40 13.92 -3.84 -17.57
CA LYS A 40 14.34 -5.16 -17.06
C LYS A 40 15.85 -5.44 -17.13
N ASP A 41 16.58 -4.73 -18.00
CA ASP A 41 18.00 -4.96 -18.29
C ASP A 41 18.93 -4.21 -17.32
N SER A 42 18.39 -3.31 -16.49
CA SER A 42 19.15 -2.54 -15.50
C SER A 42 18.96 -3.09 -14.09
N ALA A 43 20.07 -3.52 -13.44
CA ALA A 43 20.04 -3.97 -12.05
C ALA A 43 19.60 -2.87 -11.08
N ALA A 44 19.92 -1.61 -11.38
CA ALA A 44 19.47 -0.47 -10.58
C ALA A 44 17.95 -0.29 -10.64
N ALA A 45 17.34 -0.51 -11.82
CA ALA A 45 15.89 -0.40 -12.00
C ALA A 45 15.12 -1.38 -11.11
N TRP A 46 15.62 -2.61 -10.97
CA TRP A 46 15.07 -3.59 -10.03
C TRP A 46 15.16 -3.13 -8.58
N GLY A 47 16.29 -2.52 -8.19
CA GLY A 47 16.47 -1.94 -6.86
C GLY A 47 15.42 -0.87 -6.54
N PHE A 48 15.16 0.05 -7.48
CA PHE A 48 14.12 1.06 -7.34
C PHE A 48 12.71 0.47 -7.35
N ALA A 49 12.44 -0.53 -8.20
CA ALA A 49 11.15 -1.20 -8.26
C ALA A 49 10.80 -1.89 -6.93
N PHE A 50 11.74 -2.66 -6.35
CA PHE A 50 11.58 -3.23 -5.01
C PHE A 50 11.55 -2.16 -3.91
N GLY A 51 12.34 -1.10 -4.05
CA GLY A 51 12.30 0.06 -3.14
C GLY A 51 10.91 0.70 -3.07
N SER A 52 10.22 0.79 -4.22
CA SER A 52 8.85 1.33 -4.29
C SER A 52 7.83 0.47 -3.53
N LEU A 53 7.97 -0.87 -3.58
CA LEU A 53 7.18 -1.80 -2.78
C LEU A 53 7.46 -1.62 -1.28
N GLY A 54 8.72 -1.43 -0.90
CA GLY A 54 9.10 -1.15 0.48
C GLY A 54 8.47 0.13 1.02
N LEU A 55 8.44 1.19 0.22
CA LEU A 55 7.78 2.46 0.53
C LEU A 55 6.27 2.30 0.71
N ALA A 56 5.62 1.54 -0.18
CA ALA A 56 4.20 1.23 -0.07
C ALA A 56 3.89 0.42 1.21
N CYS A 57 4.71 -0.56 1.56
CA CYS A 57 4.59 -1.31 2.81
C CYS A 57 4.79 -0.42 4.04
N ALA A 58 5.72 0.53 3.99
CA ALA A 58 5.98 1.46 5.09
C ALA A 58 4.79 2.39 5.39
N CYS A 59 3.94 2.70 4.40
CA CYS A 59 2.72 3.48 4.62
C CYS A 59 1.75 2.85 5.63
N GLY A 60 1.70 1.51 5.73
CA GLY A 60 0.84 0.82 6.70
C GLY A 60 1.20 1.14 8.16
N PRO A 61 2.43 0.81 8.60
CA PRO A 61 2.94 1.17 9.92
C PRO A 61 2.91 2.68 10.17
N LEU A 62 3.20 3.51 9.16
CA LEU A 62 3.11 4.97 9.29
C LEU A 62 1.68 5.44 9.59
N ALA A 63 0.67 4.91 8.90
CA ALA A 63 -0.72 5.24 9.16
C ALA A 63 -1.13 4.85 10.59
N VAL A 64 -0.72 3.65 11.04
CA VAL A 64 -0.95 3.19 12.43
C VAL A 64 -0.26 4.13 13.42
N TRP A 65 1.01 4.45 13.18
CA TRP A 65 1.78 5.36 14.04
C TRP A 65 1.16 6.76 14.11
N MET A 66 0.71 7.33 12.99
CA MET A 66 0.02 8.62 12.96
C MET A 66 -1.26 8.60 13.79
N THR A 67 -2.06 7.53 13.70
CA THR A 67 -3.25 7.38 14.55
C THR A 67 -2.89 7.19 16.02
N ALA A 68 -1.81 6.47 16.32
CA ALA A 68 -1.32 6.25 17.68
C ALA A 68 -0.74 7.53 18.33
N LYS A 69 -0.17 8.44 17.54
CA LYS A 69 0.26 9.76 18.06
C LYS A 69 -0.91 10.63 18.47
N ARG A 70 -2.04 10.53 17.77
CA ARG A 70 -3.21 11.37 18.01
C ARG A 70 -3.99 10.99 19.27
N THR A 71 -3.71 9.82 19.82
CA THR A 71 -4.30 9.29 21.07
C THR A 71 -3.36 9.39 22.28
N ARG A 72 -2.19 10.02 22.17
CA ARG A 72 -1.39 10.38 23.35
C ARG A 72 -1.98 11.67 23.96
N PRO A 73 -2.44 11.65 25.22
CA PRO A 73 -2.94 12.84 25.93
C PRO A 73 -1.86 13.91 26.12
#